data_AF-A0A150XYU3-F1
#
_entry.id   AF-A0A150XYU3-F1
#
_cell.length_a   1.000
_cell.length_b   1.000
_cell.length_c   1.000
_cell.angle_alpha   90.00
_cell.angle_beta   90.00
_cell.angle_gamma   90.00
#
_symmetry.space_group_name_H-M   'P 1'
#
loop_
_entity.id
_entity.type
_entity.pdbx_description
1 polymer ?
#
loop_
_entity_poly.entity_id
_entity_poly.type
_entity_poly.pdbx_seq_one_letter_code
_entity_poly.pdbx_strand_id
1 'polypeptide(L)'
;MKPRSQVFSIFSFLLLVLLTVSCGTSKEVSDDNVKSYITQIVDSVMVNRLSTLQLLDYNVDTKEFLVGDLQTDEVLIVNENGDLVLSFNPHVESPAYVGDYDFGWSFYGNDGLVCHSHYYLYQFDKKGNKLAKIPYPVEIRRLWWLDRDPTMVDSYTINDSTEVLAFITEPAGPPYNSQAFQDSTVMLYRMNFETGEATPVMEKQPESVYRTLGKFVDRGFPYVTKIKNDRFAQVYSIDSMLYIFDVANNNLVNAIPLPKAFQPEYETIEFGEKGEPDIFRINSYVVSTGDNIMVSVMGKVPESIIREIYKKVDMLSESQDYKDAVKKYMTNNHLLFDENRYLGEVKWTAGNVGYQKISSPDGYFWVQRRYDDERDYQTFLKVKIVEDTNSEKP
;
A
#
# COMPACT_ATOMS: atom_id res chain seq x y z
N MET A 1 -12.62 -80.47 -20.86
CA MET A 1 -12.06 -80.41 -19.49
C MET A 1 -11.18 -79.18 -19.38
N LYS A 2 -11.43 -78.32 -18.37
CA LYS A 2 -10.63 -77.15 -17.97
C LYS A 2 -9.36 -77.59 -17.21
N PRO A 3 -8.31 -76.75 -17.15
CA PRO A 3 -8.09 -75.84 -16.02
C PRO A 3 -7.76 -74.40 -16.54
N ARG A 4 -8.03 -73.23 -15.93
CA ARG A 4 -8.09 -72.65 -14.58
C ARG A 4 -6.73 -72.47 -13.85
N SER A 5 -6.12 -71.28 -14.01
CA SER A 5 -5.50 -70.46 -12.95
C SER A 5 -5.22 -69.04 -13.52
N GLN A 6 -5.97 -68.01 -13.09
CA GLN A 6 -5.58 -66.95 -12.13
C GLN A 6 -4.45 -66.05 -12.68
N VAL A 7 -4.70 -64.91 -13.34
CA VAL A 7 -5.36 -63.67 -12.86
C VAL A 7 -4.89 -63.27 -11.47
N PHE A 8 -3.63 -62.84 -11.33
CA PHE A 8 -3.14 -62.09 -10.15
C PHE A 8 -1.75 -61.50 -10.47
N SER A 9 -1.64 -60.56 -11.42
CA SER A 9 -0.39 -59.76 -11.54
C SER A 9 -0.49 -58.52 -12.44
N ILE A 10 -1.61 -57.78 -12.43
CA ILE A 10 -1.71 -56.49 -13.14
C ILE A 10 -2.25 -55.37 -12.22
N PHE A 11 -2.64 -55.69 -10.98
CA PHE A 11 -3.16 -54.71 -10.03
C PHE A 11 -2.09 -54.03 -9.15
N SER A 12 -0.81 -54.38 -9.32
CA SER A 12 0.27 -53.89 -8.45
C SER A 12 1.07 -52.71 -9.02
N PHE A 13 0.77 -52.25 -10.24
CA PHE A 13 1.51 -51.15 -10.87
C PHE A 13 0.73 -49.82 -10.92
N LEU A 14 -0.57 -49.82 -10.59
CA LEU A 14 -1.41 -48.62 -10.60
C LEU A 14 -1.49 -47.91 -9.23
N LEU A 15 -0.88 -48.48 -8.19
CA LEU A 15 -0.93 -47.92 -6.82
C LEU A 15 0.32 -47.08 -6.47
N LEU A 16 1.34 -47.03 -7.33
CA LEU A 16 2.60 -46.33 -7.04
C LEU A 16 2.71 -44.92 -7.65
N VAL A 17 1.71 -44.47 -8.43
CA VAL A 17 1.70 -43.15 -9.10
C VAL A 17 0.77 -42.15 -8.41
N LEU A 18 0.02 -42.56 -7.37
CA LEU A 18 -0.94 -41.70 -6.67
C LEU A 18 -0.42 -41.07 -5.36
N LEU A 19 0.90 -41.13 -5.07
CA LEU A 19 1.47 -40.59 -3.84
C LEU A 19 2.37 -39.35 -4.01
N THR A 20 2.38 -38.70 -5.19
CA THR A 20 3.13 -37.44 -5.38
C THR A 20 2.25 -36.19 -5.33
N VAL A 21 1.01 -36.28 -4.83
CA VAL A 21 0.29 -35.10 -4.35
C VAL A 21 0.94 -34.68 -3.02
N SER A 22 2.07 -33.98 -3.15
CA SER A 22 2.69 -33.21 -2.07
C SER A 22 1.68 -32.14 -1.67
N CYS A 23 0.79 -32.51 -0.76
CA CYS A 23 0.02 -31.59 0.03
C CYS A 23 1.03 -30.72 0.78
N GLY A 24 1.19 -29.48 0.35
CA GLY A 24 1.97 -28.48 1.06
C GLY A 24 1.32 -28.30 2.42
N THR A 25 1.78 -29.05 3.41
CA THR A 25 1.48 -28.78 4.81
C THR A 25 1.91 -27.34 5.06
N SER A 26 0.94 -26.43 5.17
CA SER A 26 1.17 -25.13 5.79
C SER A 26 1.80 -25.44 7.14
N LYS A 27 3.09 -25.16 7.29
CA LYS A 27 3.71 -25.16 8.60
C LYS A 27 2.92 -24.16 9.42
N GLU A 28 2.15 -24.65 10.38
CA GLU A 28 1.76 -23.82 11.51
C GLU A 28 3.04 -23.17 12.02
N VAL A 29 3.05 -21.84 12.02
CA VAL A 29 4.16 -21.04 12.54
C VAL A 29 4.28 -21.44 14.00
N SER A 30 5.31 -22.21 14.32
CA SER A 30 5.68 -22.48 15.71
C SER A 30 5.90 -21.14 16.40
N ASP A 31 5.16 -20.89 17.48
CA ASP A 31 5.10 -19.64 18.25
C ASP A 31 6.47 -19.18 18.79
N ASP A 32 7.46 -20.09 18.84
CA ASP A 32 8.80 -19.87 19.41
C ASP A 32 9.67 -18.78 18.75
N ASN A 33 9.22 -18.17 17.65
CA ASN A 33 9.98 -17.12 16.94
C ASN A 33 9.25 -15.78 16.79
N VAL A 34 8.04 -15.63 17.36
CA VAL A 34 7.34 -14.34 17.34
C VAL A 34 7.96 -13.44 18.41
N LYS A 35 8.43 -12.26 17.99
CA LYS A 35 9.11 -11.29 18.85
C LYS A 35 8.29 -10.02 19.01
N SER A 36 8.63 -9.20 20.00
CA SER A 36 8.11 -7.83 20.10
C SER A 36 9.10 -6.87 19.41
N TYR A 37 8.57 -5.87 18.70
CA TYR A 37 9.36 -4.84 18.04
C TYR A 37 8.87 -3.45 18.45
N ILE A 38 9.74 -2.46 18.34
CA ILE A 38 9.39 -1.05 18.50
C ILE A 38 9.90 -0.23 17.32
N THR A 39 9.24 0.89 17.04
CA THR A 39 9.85 1.93 16.21
C THR A 39 10.97 2.63 16.98
N GLN A 40 11.93 3.22 16.27
CA GLN A 40 12.94 4.10 16.87
C GLN A 40 13.24 5.25 15.91
N ILE A 41 13.05 6.48 16.38
CA ILE A 41 13.54 7.67 15.68
C ILE A 41 15.06 7.67 15.78
N VAL A 42 15.73 7.73 14.64
CA VAL A 42 17.21 7.75 14.58
C VAL A 42 17.78 9.07 14.09
N ASP A 43 16.96 9.83 13.35
CA ASP A 43 17.36 11.11 12.79
C ASP A 43 16.12 11.95 12.46
N SER A 44 16.32 13.21 12.09
CA SER A 44 15.26 14.08 11.60
C SER A 44 15.80 15.17 10.68
N VAL A 45 15.02 15.50 9.65
CA VAL A 45 15.26 16.65 8.76
C VAL A 45 14.24 17.73 9.06
N MET A 46 14.71 18.95 9.28
CA MET A 46 13.88 20.11 9.58
C MET A 46 13.85 21.04 8.37
N VAL A 47 12.65 21.41 7.92
CA VAL A 47 12.46 22.31 6.78
C VAL A 47 11.88 23.61 7.31
N ASN A 48 12.63 24.71 7.17
CA ASN A 48 12.22 26.03 7.62
C ASN A 48 11.18 26.61 6.66
N ARG A 49 9.91 26.27 6.89
CA ARG A 49 8.78 26.72 6.07
C ARG A 49 7.52 26.78 6.93
N LEU A 50 6.81 27.90 6.81
CA LEU A 50 5.59 28.18 7.58
C LEU A 50 4.39 27.34 7.11
N SER A 51 4.39 26.91 5.86
CA SER A 51 3.28 26.15 5.29
C SER A 51 3.23 24.71 5.78
N THR A 52 2.04 24.12 5.67
CA THR A 52 1.87 22.69 5.90
C THR A 52 2.47 21.92 4.72
N LEU A 53 3.48 21.12 5.01
CA LEU A 53 4.13 20.28 4.02
C LEU A 53 3.59 18.85 4.07
N GLN A 54 3.60 18.16 2.94
CA GLN A 54 3.29 16.74 2.80
C GLN A 54 4.50 16.03 2.21
N LEU A 55 4.96 14.95 2.86
CA LEU A 55 6.07 14.17 2.33
C LEU A 55 5.55 13.25 1.21
N LEU A 56 6.06 13.42 0.00
CA LEU A 56 5.61 12.68 -1.18
C LEU A 56 6.52 11.50 -1.50
N ASP A 57 7.84 11.70 -1.43
CA ASP A 57 8.83 10.67 -1.73
C ASP A 57 10.22 11.00 -1.14
N TYR A 58 11.13 10.03 -1.13
CA TYR A 58 12.52 10.17 -0.72
C TYR A 58 13.46 9.39 -1.65
N ASN A 59 14.38 10.10 -2.29
CA ASN A 59 15.43 9.48 -3.09
C ASN A 59 16.62 9.12 -2.19
N VAL A 60 16.92 7.82 -2.09
CA VAL A 60 17.99 7.32 -1.22
C VAL A 60 19.41 7.66 -1.72
N ASP A 61 19.61 7.73 -3.03
CA ASP A 61 20.92 7.94 -3.65
C ASP A 61 21.33 9.41 -3.57
N THR A 62 20.39 10.32 -3.85
CA THR A 62 20.62 11.76 -3.81
C THR A 62 20.29 12.37 -2.45
N LYS A 63 19.62 11.60 -1.58
CA LYS A 63 19.18 11.97 -0.23
C LYS A 63 18.33 13.23 -0.22
N GLU A 64 17.42 13.30 -1.18
CA GLU A 64 16.49 14.40 -1.35
C GLU A 64 15.07 13.94 -1.04
N PHE A 65 14.30 14.85 -0.49
CA PHE A 65 12.87 14.71 -0.20
C PHE A 65 12.07 15.41 -1.29
N LEU A 66 11.06 14.73 -1.79
CA LEU A 66 10.02 15.33 -2.60
C LEU A 66 8.85 15.69 -1.67
N VAL A 67 8.47 16.95 -1.69
CA VAL A 67 7.55 17.51 -0.70
C VAL A 67 6.51 18.37 -1.40
N GLY A 68 5.23 18.18 -1.08
CA GLY A 68 4.13 19.04 -1.50
C GLY A 68 3.87 20.14 -0.47
N ASP A 69 3.72 21.37 -0.92
CA ASP A 69 3.24 22.48 -0.09
C ASP A 69 1.71 22.58 -0.21
N LEU A 70 0.99 22.22 0.84
CA LEU A 70 -0.48 22.16 0.83
C LEU A 70 -1.15 23.55 0.88
N GLN A 71 -0.38 24.63 1.06
CA GLN A 71 -0.92 26.00 1.06
C GLN A 71 -0.71 26.70 -0.28
N THR A 72 0.42 26.43 -0.94
CA THR A 72 0.78 27.08 -2.21
C THR A 72 0.62 26.17 -3.42
N ASP A 73 0.28 24.89 -3.21
CA ASP A 73 0.23 23.84 -4.22
C ASP A 73 1.55 23.72 -5.01
N GLU A 74 2.67 24.00 -4.34
CA GLU A 74 4.02 23.85 -4.91
C GLU A 74 4.58 22.46 -4.66
N VAL A 75 5.35 21.97 -5.62
CA VAL A 75 6.22 20.80 -5.46
C VAL A 75 7.63 21.29 -5.15
N LEU A 76 8.19 20.78 -4.07
CA LEU A 76 9.48 21.15 -3.52
C LEU A 76 10.44 19.97 -3.55
N ILE A 77 11.71 20.24 -3.84
CA ILE A 77 12.82 19.32 -3.56
C ILE A 77 13.63 19.90 -2.40
N VAL A 78 13.82 19.11 -1.37
CA VAL A 78 14.58 19.49 -0.16
C VAL A 78 15.74 18.51 0.03
N ASN A 79 16.93 18.99 0.37
CA ASN A 79 18.09 18.12 0.60
C ASN A 79 18.09 17.50 2.03
N GLU A 80 19.07 16.64 2.30
CA GLU A 80 19.27 16.00 3.62
C GLU A 80 19.47 16.97 4.79
N ASN A 81 19.87 18.21 4.54
CA ASN A 81 20.04 19.24 5.57
C ASN A 81 18.75 20.05 5.83
N GLY A 82 17.71 19.84 5.02
CA GLY A 82 16.47 20.60 5.09
C GLY A 82 16.45 21.88 4.25
N ASP A 83 17.46 22.08 3.39
CA ASP A 83 17.50 23.24 2.49
C ASP A 83 16.66 22.99 1.24
N LEU A 84 15.93 24.03 0.82
CA LEU A 84 15.18 24.04 -0.43
C LEU A 84 16.14 24.05 -1.63
N VAL A 85 16.04 23.02 -2.47
CA VAL A 85 16.81 22.87 -3.72
C VAL A 85 16.02 23.40 -4.92
N LEU A 86 14.72 23.09 -4.99
CA LEU A 86 13.82 23.49 -6.07
C LEU A 86 12.42 23.76 -5.52
N SER A 87 11.73 24.71 -6.13
CA SER A 87 10.28 24.94 -5.98
C SER A 87 9.66 25.22 -7.34
N PHE A 88 8.53 24.61 -7.64
CA PHE A 88 7.69 24.97 -8.79
C PHE A 88 6.23 24.65 -8.52
N ASN A 89 5.31 25.33 -9.20
CA ASN A 89 3.88 25.08 -9.07
C ASN A 89 3.35 24.43 -10.36
N PRO A 90 2.95 23.14 -10.33
CA PRO A 90 2.42 22.43 -11.50
C PRO A 90 0.94 22.71 -11.78
N HIS A 91 0.26 23.51 -10.96
CA HIS A 91 -1.16 23.87 -11.09
C HIS A 91 -1.38 25.30 -11.60
N VAL A 92 -0.30 26.07 -11.77
CA VAL A 92 -0.32 27.38 -12.43
C VAL A 92 0.06 27.23 -13.90
N GLU A 93 -0.64 27.96 -14.77
CA GLU A 93 -0.40 27.96 -16.21
C GLU A 93 1.08 28.31 -16.51
N SER A 94 1.81 27.28 -16.92
CA SER A 94 3.26 27.32 -17.15
C SER A 94 3.67 26.10 -17.98
N PRO A 95 4.92 26.02 -18.47
CA PRO A 95 5.43 24.80 -19.09
C PRO A 95 5.33 23.56 -18.17
N ALA A 96 5.31 23.74 -16.85
CA ALA A 96 5.19 22.67 -15.86
C ALA A 96 3.73 22.26 -15.58
N TYR A 97 2.73 22.92 -16.17
CA TYR A 97 1.32 22.71 -15.86
C TYR A 97 0.85 21.26 -16.10
N VAL A 98 0.19 20.66 -15.11
CA VAL A 98 -0.38 19.30 -15.14
C VAL A 98 -1.89 19.25 -15.01
N GLY A 99 -2.55 20.38 -14.77
CA GLY A 99 -3.98 20.44 -14.44
C GLY A 99 -4.21 21.00 -13.03
N ASP A 100 -5.47 21.11 -12.64
CA ASP A 100 -5.86 21.65 -11.32
C ASP A 100 -5.61 20.68 -10.16
N TYR A 101 -5.35 19.41 -10.45
CA TYR A 101 -5.21 18.35 -9.45
C TYR A 101 -4.19 17.32 -9.90
N ASP A 102 -3.47 16.76 -8.93
CA ASP A 102 -2.74 15.51 -9.08
C ASP A 102 -3.06 14.55 -7.92
N PHE A 103 -2.63 13.31 -8.08
CA PHE A 103 -2.87 12.21 -7.15
C PHE A 103 -1.57 11.75 -6.48
N GLY A 104 -0.43 12.33 -6.81
CA GLY A 104 0.85 11.89 -6.27
C GLY A 104 2.03 12.18 -7.18
N TRP A 105 3.18 12.25 -6.52
CA TRP A 105 4.47 12.48 -7.14
C TRP A 105 5.50 11.49 -6.59
N SER A 106 6.46 11.13 -7.43
CA SER A 106 7.62 10.33 -7.04
C SER A 106 8.84 10.79 -7.82
N PHE A 107 10.03 10.55 -7.28
CA PHE A 107 11.25 10.65 -8.08
C PHE A 107 11.19 9.67 -9.24
N TYR A 108 11.77 10.02 -10.39
CA TYR A 108 11.97 9.14 -11.53
C TYR A 108 13.48 8.93 -11.71
N GLY A 109 13.99 7.86 -11.09
CA GLY A 109 15.43 7.68 -10.91
C GLY A 109 16.04 8.83 -10.11
N ASN A 110 17.29 9.20 -10.43
CA ASN A 110 18.03 10.25 -9.70
C ASN A 110 17.90 11.65 -10.31
N ASP A 111 17.39 11.74 -11.54
CA ASP A 111 17.46 12.94 -12.39
C ASP A 111 16.11 13.45 -12.90
N GLY A 112 15.00 12.85 -12.47
CA GLY A 112 13.66 13.23 -12.90
C GLY A 112 12.60 13.07 -11.83
N LEU A 113 11.38 13.47 -12.18
CA LEU A 113 10.18 13.27 -11.37
C LEU A 113 9.07 12.69 -12.25
N VAL A 114 8.13 11.99 -11.62
CA VAL A 114 6.87 11.57 -12.22
C VAL A 114 5.70 12.10 -11.42
N CYS A 115 4.68 12.59 -12.12
CA CYS A 115 3.42 13.06 -11.56
C CYS A 115 2.28 12.19 -12.09
N HIS A 116 1.41 11.72 -11.20
CA HIS A 116 0.13 11.12 -11.54
C HIS A 116 -0.96 12.19 -11.50
N SER A 117 -1.31 12.80 -12.62
CA SER A 117 -2.39 13.81 -12.70
C SER A 117 -3.77 13.16 -12.86
N HIS A 118 -4.81 13.92 -13.20
CA HIS A 118 -6.16 13.43 -13.50
C HIS A 118 -6.29 12.80 -14.89
N TYR A 119 -5.53 13.29 -15.87
CA TYR A 119 -5.73 12.89 -17.27
C TYR A 119 -4.56 12.10 -17.86
N TYR A 120 -3.37 12.27 -17.28
CA TYR A 120 -2.11 11.76 -17.82
C TYR A 120 -1.14 11.52 -16.67
N LEU A 121 -0.13 10.69 -16.91
CA LEU A 121 1.11 10.78 -16.18
C LEU A 121 2.02 11.80 -16.86
N TYR A 122 2.80 12.54 -16.09
CA TYR A 122 3.75 13.51 -16.60
C TYR A 122 5.15 13.19 -16.10
N GLN A 123 6.12 13.26 -16.99
CA GLN A 123 7.54 13.11 -16.65
C GLN A 123 8.18 14.50 -16.64
N PHE A 124 9.05 14.74 -15.67
CA PHE A 124 9.80 15.97 -15.50
C PHE A 124 11.29 15.69 -15.36
N ASP A 125 12.11 16.66 -15.73
CA ASP A 125 13.49 16.71 -15.27
C ASP A 125 13.54 17.18 -13.81
N LYS A 126 14.71 17.04 -13.19
CA LYS A 126 14.98 17.49 -11.82
C LYS A 126 14.89 19.01 -11.62
N LYS A 127 14.68 19.80 -12.67
CA LYS A 127 14.49 21.25 -12.61
C LYS A 127 13.01 21.65 -12.70
N GLY A 128 12.10 20.67 -12.75
CA GLY A 128 10.66 20.91 -12.87
C GLY A 128 10.20 21.21 -14.29
N ASN A 129 11.02 20.99 -15.32
CA ASN A 129 10.59 21.11 -16.71
C ASN A 129 9.89 19.83 -17.14
N LYS A 130 8.66 19.96 -17.66
CA LYS A 130 7.91 18.84 -18.22
C LYS A 130 8.61 18.31 -19.48
N LEU A 131 8.98 17.03 -19.44
CA LEU A 131 9.63 16.31 -20.54
C LEU A 131 8.60 15.58 -21.40
N ALA A 132 7.63 14.93 -20.77
CA ALA A 132 6.66 14.10 -21.47
C ALA A 132 5.28 14.14 -20.82
N LYS A 133 4.29 13.84 -21.66
CA LYS A 133 2.88 13.64 -21.29
C LYS A 133 2.50 12.23 -21.73
N ILE A 134 2.29 11.34 -20.78
CA ILE A 134 2.06 9.91 -20.98
C ILE A 134 0.57 9.61 -20.75
N PRO A 135 -0.17 9.07 -21.74
CA PRO A 135 -1.54 8.64 -21.52
C PRO A 135 -1.60 7.45 -20.56
N TYR A 136 -2.73 7.27 -19.89
CA TYR A 136 -2.94 6.05 -19.12
C TYR A 136 -2.88 4.81 -20.02
N PRO A 137 -2.38 3.69 -19.49
CA PRO A 137 -2.27 2.43 -20.23
C PRO A 137 -3.62 1.72 -20.42
N VAL A 138 -4.68 2.31 -19.87
CA VAL A 138 -6.05 1.79 -19.88
C VAL A 138 -7.03 2.96 -19.97
N GLU A 139 -8.19 2.72 -20.56
CA GLU A 139 -9.30 3.68 -20.49
C GLU A 139 -9.73 3.86 -19.03
N ILE A 140 -9.98 5.09 -18.60
CA ILE A 140 -10.40 5.40 -17.24
C ILE A 140 -11.85 5.91 -17.24
N ARG A 141 -12.68 5.46 -16.31
CA ARG A 141 -14.05 5.99 -16.17
C ARG A 141 -14.04 7.28 -15.39
N ARG A 142 -13.36 7.27 -14.24
CA ARG A 142 -13.11 8.39 -13.33
C ARG A 142 -11.83 8.10 -12.55
N LEU A 143 -11.28 9.11 -11.87
CA LEU A 143 -10.30 8.87 -10.81
C LEU A 143 -10.90 9.25 -9.48
N TRP A 144 -10.57 8.46 -8.46
CA TRP A 144 -11.07 8.67 -7.11
C TRP A 144 -10.00 9.35 -6.29
N TRP A 145 -10.35 10.50 -5.74
CA TRP A 145 -9.64 11.03 -4.57
C TRP A 145 -9.96 10.10 -3.41
N LEU A 146 -8.94 9.41 -2.93
CA LEU A 146 -9.08 8.47 -1.84
C LEU A 146 -8.97 9.23 -0.51
N ASP A 147 -9.77 8.81 0.46
CA ASP A 147 -9.79 9.30 1.85
C ASP A 147 -8.53 8.94 2.66
N ARG A 148 -7.55 8.38 1.97
CA ARG A 148 -6.32 7.77 2.46
C ARG A 148 -5.38 7.80 1.25
N ASP A 149 -4.14 8.22 1.44
CA ASP A 149 -3.18 8.42 0.35
C ASP A 149 -2.31 7.15 0.17
N PRO A 150 -2.76 6.15 -0.61
CA PRO A 150 -1.86 5.07 -1.02
C PRO A 150 -0.80 5.63 -1.97
N THR A 151 0.24 4.84 -2.20
CA THR A 151 1.20 5.12 -3.27
C THR A 151 0.49 5.05 -4.62
N MET A 152 0.16 6.22 -5.17
CA MET A 152 -0.49 6.36 -6.47
C MET A 152 0.49 6.20 -7.63
N VAL A 153 1.76 6.57 -7.39
CA VAL A 153 2.86 6.42 -8.33
C VAL A 153 4.17 6.19 -7.57
N ASP A 154 5.03 5.32 -8.08
CA ASP A 154 6.40 5.09 -7.59
C ASP A 154 7.29 4.77 -8.80
N SER A 155 8.59 5.02 -8.69
CA SER A 155 9.57 4.56 -9.69
C SER A 155 10.58 3.57 -9.11
N TYR A 156 11.08 2.71 -9.98
CA TYR A 156 12.02 1.67 -9.64
C TYR A 156 12.87 1.32 -10.85
N THR A 157 14.03 0.72 -10.60
CA THR A 157 15.00 0.41 -11.66
C THR A 157 15.04 -1.10 -11.87
N ILE A 158 14.85 -1.55 -13.10
CA ILE A 158 15.06 -2.94 -13.50
C ILE A 158 16.06 -2.96 -14.66
N ASN A 159 17.12 -3.76 -14.54
CA ASN A 159 18.13 -3.93 -15.60
C ASN A 159 18.62 -2.59 -16.17
N ASP A 160 18.95 -1.65 -15.29
CA ASP A 160 19.37 -0.27 -15.60
C ASP A 160 18.31 0.62 -16.31
N SER A 161 17.07 0.14 -16.47
CA SER A 161 15.94 0.94 -16.98
C SER A 161 15.07 1.42 -15.82
N THR A 162 14.73 2.72 -15.81
CA THR A 162 13.80 3.28 -14.81
C THR A 162 12.37 3.13 -15.31
N GLU A 163 11.55 2.47 -14.51
CA GLU A 163 10.14 2.23 -14.79
C GLU A 163 9.24 2.82 -13.70
N VAL A 164 7.96 2.90 -14.02
CA VAL A 164 6.94 3.50 -13.16
C VAL A 164 5.88 2.46 -12.82
N LEU A 165 5.54 2.38 -11.54
CA LEU A 165 4.34 1.70 -11.07
C LEU A 165 3.26 2.76 -10.88
N ALA A 166 2.12 2.61 -11.55
CA ALA A 166 0.98 3.52 -11.44
C ALA A 166 -0.26 2.79 -10.92
N PHE A 167 -0.93 3.38 -9.93
CA PHE A 167 -2.21 2.92 -9.42
C PHE A 167 -3.36 3.72 -10.05
N ILE A 168 -4.10 3.06 -10.94
CA ILE A 168 -5.29 3.59 -11.60
C ILE A 168 -6.54 3.13 -10.82
N THR A 169 -7.25 4.06 -10.18
CA THR A 169 -8.34 3.72 -9.24
C THR A 169 -9.61 3.19 -9.89
N GLU A 170 -9.89 3.55 -11.14
CA GLU A 170 -11.10 3.09 -11.84
C GLU A 170 -10.85 2.92 -13.35
N PRO A 171 -10.05 1.92 -13.73
CA PRO A 171 -9.96 1.48 -15.12
C PRO A 171 -11.35 1.07 -15.64
N ALA A 172 -11.58 1.26 -16.93
CA ALA A 172 -12.79 0.84 -17.60
C ALA A 172 -12.94 -0.67 -17.53
N GLY A 173 -14.16 -1.12 -17.26
CA GLY A 173 -14.45 -2.52 -17.01
C GLY A 173 -15.82 -2.73 -16.39
N PRO A 174 -16.05 -3.90 -15.78
CA PRO A 174 -17.28 -4.20 -15.06
C PRO A 174 -17.57 -3.17 -13.94
N PRO A 175 -18.81 -3.03 -13.47
CA PRO A 175 -19.14 -2.18 -12.33
C PRO A 175 -18.37 -2.59 -11.07
N TYR A 176 -17.81 -1.62 -10.33
CA TYR A 176 -16.96 -1.89 -9.15
C TYR A 176 -17.63 -2.76 -8.07
N ASN A 177 -18.97 -2.71 -7.98
CA ASN A 177 -19.78 -3.50 -7.07
C ASN A 177 -20.29 -4.79 -7.73
N SER A 178 -19.41 -5.52 -8.42
CA SER A 178 -19.71 -6.83 -9.02
C SER A 178 -18.56 -7.82 -8.84
N GLN A 179 -18.86 -9.11 -8.83
CA GLN A 179 -17.83 -10.16 -8.81
C GLN A 179 -16.90 -10.06 -10.03
N ALA A 180 -17.45 -9.77 -11.21
CA ALA A 180 -16.67 -9.62 -12.44
C ALA A 180 -15.58 -8.54 -12.33
N PHE A 181 -15.86 -7.44 -11.61
CA PHE A 181 -14.85 -6.43 -11.33
C PHE A 181 -13.73 -7.00 -10.45
N GLN A 182 -14.09 -7.69 -9.37
CA GLN A 182 -13.11 -8.27 -8.45
C GLN A 182 -12.24 -9.35 -9.13
N ASP A 183 -12.79 -10.05 -10.11
CA ASP A 183 -12.09 -11.13 -10.82
C ASP A 183 -11.18 -10.66 -11.96
N SER A 184 -11.47 -9.52 -12.57
CA SER A 184 -10.84 -9.13 -13.85
C SER A 184 -10.22 -7.74 -13.87
N THR A 185 -10.54 -6.88 -12.91
CA THR A 185 -10.05 -5.51 -12.93
C THR A 185 -8.71 -5.40 -12.22
N VAL A 186 -7.68 -5.08 -12.99
CA VAL A 186 -6.32 -4.78 -12.50
C VAL A 186 -6.16 -3.27 -12.38
N MET A 187 -5.59 -2.81 -11.27
CA MET A 187 -5.47 -1.39 -10.96
C MET A 187 -4.03 -0.90 -10.96
N LEU A 188 -3.06 -1.81 -10.93
CA LEU A 188 -1.64 -1.47 -10.92
C LEU A 188 -1.05 -1.77 -12.28
N TYR A 189 -0.30 -0.80 -12.81
CA TYR A 189 0.32 -0.89 -14.12
C TYR A 189 1.80 -0.58 -14.00
N ARG A 190 2.61 -1.48 -14.53
CA ARG A 190 4.02 -1.26 -14.80
C ARG A 190 4.15 -0.53 -16.12
N MET A 191 4.94 0.53 -16.17
CA MET A 191 5.10 1.39 -17.34
C MET A 191 6.57 1.72 -17.58
N ASN A 192 7.01 1.57 -18.83
CA ASN A 192 8.30 2.06 -19.29
C ASN A 192 8.07 3.29 -20.18
N PHE A 193 8.45 4.47 -19.69
CA PHE A 193 8.19 5.73 -20.40
C PHE A 193 9.08 5.91 -21.65
N GLU A 194 10.23 5.24 -21.72
CA GLU A 194 11.13 5.32 -22.87
C GLU A 194 10.61 4.50 -24.05
N THR A 195 10.12 3.28 -23.79
CA THR A 195 9.59 2.39 -24.83
C THR A 195 8.10 2.61 -25.10
N GLY A 196 7.38 3.20 -24.14
CA GLY A 196 5.92 3.31 -24.14
C GLY A 196 5.21 2.00 -23.79
N GLU A 197 5.94 0.96 -23.36
CA GLU A 197 5.35 -0.30 -22.92
C GLU A 197 4.62 -0.11 -21.59
N ALA A 198 3.43 -0.70 -21.47
CA ALA A 198 2.70 -0.74 -20.23
C ALA A 198 1.92 -2.05 -20.07
N THR A 199 1.98 -2.63 -18.87
CA THR A 199 1.35 -3.91 -18.57
C THR A 199 0.65 -3.89 -17.21
N PRO A 200 -0.54 -4.51 -17.08
CA PRO A 200 -1.16 -4.71 -15.78
C PRO A 200 -0.33 -5.68 -14.94
N VAL A 201 -0.18 -5.39 -13.65
CA VAL A 201 0.64 -6.18 -12.72
C VAL A 201 -0.03 -6.35 -11.37
N MET A 202 0.45 -7.30 -10.56
CA MET A 202 0.02 -7.52 -9.16
C MET A 202 -1.49 -7.67 -9.02
N GLU A 203 -2.06 -8.53 -9.86
CA GLU A 203 -3.49 -8.84 -9.86
C GLU A 203 -3.94 -9.48 -8.55
N LYS A 204 -5.24 -9.36 -8.25
CA LYS A 204 -5.86 -10.08 -7.12
C LYS A 204 -5.69 -11.59 -7.31
N GLN A 205 -5.02 -12.23 -6.37
CA GLN A 205 -4.76 -13.66 -6.43
C GLN A 205 -6.06 -14.46 -6.32
N PRO A 206 -6.18 -15.66 -6.93
CA PRO A 206 -7.41 -16.46 -6.92
C PRO A 206 -7.97 -16.73 -5.52
N GLU A 207 -7.10 -16.86 -4.52
CA GLU A 207 -7.42 -17.06 -3.10
C GLU A 207 -7.81 -15.78 -2.35
N SER A 208 -7.67 -14.61 -2.97
CA SER A 208 -8.06 -13.33 -2.39
C SER A 208 -9.53 -13.37 -1.94
N VAL A 209 -9.81 -12.78 -0.78
CA VAL A 209 -11.17 -12.63 -0.26
C VAL A 209 -12.08 -11.98 -1.31
N TYR A 210 -11.59 -10.99 -2.06
CA TYR A 210 -12.36 -10.30 -3.10
C TYR A 210 -12.84 -11.22 -4.23
N ARG A 211 -12.08 -12.27 -4.54
CA ARG A 211 -12.40 -13.22 -5.62
C ARG A 211 -13.24 -14.40 -5.15
N THR A 212 -13.28 -14.65 -3.84
CA THR A 212 -13.90 -15.85 -3.27
C THR A 212 -15.17 -15.57 -2.46
N LEU A 213 -15.33 -14.35 -1.94
CA LEU A 213 -16.42 -13.97 -1.03
C LEU A 213 -17.81 -14.02 -1.67
N GLY A 214 -17.92 -13.74 -2.98
CA GLY A 214 -19.20 -13.74 -3.70
C GLY A 214 -20.15 -12.59 -3.32
N LYS A 215 -19.67 -11.62 -2.54
CA LYS A 215 -20.44 -10.46 -2.04
C LYS A 215 -19.61 -9.19 -2.06
N PHE A 216 -20.28 -8.05 -1.95
CA PHE A 216 -19.62 -6.75 -1.89
C PHE A 216 -19.17 -6.41 -0.47
N VAL A 217 -17.92 -6.00 -0.34
CA VAL A 217 -17.36 -5.46 0.92
C VAL A 217 -16.71 -4.08 0.69
N ASP A 218 -15.86 -3.96 -0.33
CA ASP A 218 -15.39 -2.69 -0.87
C ASP A 218 -14.81 -2.91 -2.29
N ARG A 219 -14.03 -1.95 -2.80
CA ARG A 219 -13.45 -1.98 -4.15
C ARG A 219 -12.17 -2.81 -4.28
N GLY A 220 -11.56 -3.23 -3.17
CA GLY A 220 -10.27 -3.92 -3.18
C GLY A 220 -9.17 -3.07 -3.79
N PHE A 221 -9.02 -1.83 -3.29
CA PHE A 221 -7.88 -0.98 -3.62
C PHE A 221 -6.61 -1.52 -2.95
N PRO A 222 -5.49 -1.66 -3.69
CA PRO A 222 -4.25 -2.14 -3.13
C PRO A 222 -3.51 -1.03 -2.37
N TYR A 223 -2.84 -1.40 -1.29
CA TYR A 223 -1.71 -0.66 -0.76
C TYR A 223 -0.44 -1.38 -1.16
N VAL A 224 0.53 -0.64 -1.68
CA VAL A 224 1.80 -1.18 -2.15
C VAL A 224 2.97 -0.43 -1.56
N THR A 225 4.08 -1.14 -1.37
CA THR A 225 5.37 -0.53 -1.08
C THR A 225 6.48 -1.28 -1.80
N LYS A 226 7.45 -0.53 -2.30
CA LYS A 226 8.73 -1.10 -2.75
C LYS A 226 9.46 -1.74 -1.57
N ILE A 227 10.10 -2.88 -1.82
CA ILE A 227 11.02 -3.56 -0.89
C ILE A 227 12.36 -3.80 -1.62
N LYS A 228 13.34 -4.44 -1.00
CA LYS A 228 14.62 -4.71 -1.67
C LYS A 228 14.47 -5.63 -2.90
N ASN A 229 15.49 -5.65 -3.75
CA ASN A 229 15.58 -6.48 -4.96
C ASN A 229 14.43 -6.21 -5.96
N ASP A 230 14.01 -4.96 -6.07
CA ASP A 230 12.99 -4.49 -7.02
C ASP A 230 11.65 -5.23 -6.92
N ARG A 231 11.34 -5.67 -5.70
CA ARG A 231 10.08 -6.33 -5.35
C ARG A 231 9.11 -5.33 -4.71
N PHE A 232 7.85 -5.73 -4.67
CA PHE A 232 6.79 -4.99 -4.03
C PHE A 232 6.02 -5.87 -3.05
N ALA A 233 5.69 -5.29 -1.92
CA ALA A 233 4.74 -5.86 -0.96
C ALA A 233 3.37 -5.21 -1.19
N GLN A 234 2.31 -6.03 -1.21
CA GLN A 234 0.93 -5.59 -1.44
C GLN A 234 -0.01 -6.17 -0.39
N VAL A 235 -0.92 -5.33 0.11
CA VAL A 235 -2.09 -5.76 0.88
C VAL A 235 -3.35 -5.11 0.31
N TYR A 236 -4.48 -5.78 0.43
CA TYR A 236 -5.79 -5.15 0.21
C TYR A 236 -6.50 -4.96 1.55
N SER A 237 -7.43 -4.01 1.63
CA SER A 237 -8.09 -3.62 2.88
C SER A 237 -8.77 -4.78 3.62
N ILE A 238 -9.40 -5.70 2.89
CA ILE A 238 -10.20 -6.78 3.47
C ILE A 238 -9.57 -8.16 3.31
N ASP A 239 -8.40 -8.24 2.68
CA ASP A 239 -7.74 -9.52 2.47
C ASP A 239 -6.98 -10.03 3.71
N SER A 240 -6.80 -11.34 3.79
CA SER A 240 -6.13 -12.02 4.90
C SER A 240 -4.65 -12.28 4.65
N MET A 241 -4.11 -11.78 3.53
CA MET A 241 -2.76 -12.07 3.05
C MET A 241 -1.96 -10.79 2.79
N LEU A 242 -0.66 -10.88 3.06
CA LEU A 242 0.38 -10.01 2.54
C LEU A 242 1.01 -10.70 1.31
N TYR A 243 0.98 -10.04 0.16
CA TYR A 243 1.52 -10.58 -1.08
C TYR A 243 2.88 -9.94 -1.40
N ILE A 244 3.84 -10.77 -1.81
CA ILE A 244 5.16 -10.33 -2.28
C ILE A 244 5.23 -10.60 -3.78
N PHE A 245 5.49 -9.58 -4.57
CA PHE A 245 5.57 -9.64 -6.02
C PHE A 245 6.96 -9.26 -6.51
N ASP A 246 7.41 -9.97 -7.54
CA ASP A 246 8.44 -9.48 -8.45
C ASP A 246 7.70 -8.86 -9.66
N VAL A 247 7.75 -7.53 -9.72
CA VAL A 247 6.99 -6.75 -10.69
C VAL A 247 7.65 -6.80 -12.08
N ALA A 248 8.96 -7.06 -12.15
CA ALA A 248 9.69 -7.23 -13.41
C ALA A 248 9.15 -8.41 -14.21
N ASN A 249 8.86 -9.52 -13.53
CA ASN A 249 8.36 -10.75 -14.13
C ASN A 249 6.84 -10.93 -13.96
N ASN A 250 6.17 -10.00 -13.27
CA ASN A 250 4.76 -10.05 -12.91
C ASN A 250 4.35 -11.38 -12.27
N ASN A 251 5.14 -11.85 -11.30
CA ASN A 251 4.92 -13.11 -10.60
C ASN A 251 4.75 -12.89 -9.10
N LEU A 252 3.83 -13.67 -8.52
CA LEU A 252 3.73 -13.79 -7.08
C LEU A 252 4.93 -14.60 -6.57
N VAL A 253 5.73 -13.99 -5.70
CA VAL A 253 6.87 -14.63 -5.03
C VAL A 253 6.40 -15.37 -3.79
N ASN A 254 5.52 -14.73 -3.00
CA ASN A 254 4.99 -15.31 -1.77
C ASN A 254 3.65 -14.70 -1.37
N ALA A 255 2.84 -15.45 -0.64
CA ALA A 255 1.63 -14.99 0.04
C ALA A 255 1.69 -15.41 1.51
N ILE A 256 1.76 -14.42 2.40
CA ILE A 256 1.97 -14.61 3.83
C ILE A 256 0.66 -14.32 4.56
N PRO A 257 0.07 -15.28 5.27
CA PRO A 257 -1.16 -15.04 6.01
C PRO A 257 -0.94 -14.07 7.17
N LEU A 258 -1.85 -13.12 7.32
CA LEU A 258 -1.93 -12.28 8.52
C LEU A 258 -2.37 -13.15 9.71
N PRO A 259 -1.82 -12.93 10.92
CA PRO A 259 -2.27 -13.66 12.10
C PRO A 259 -3.76 -13.46 12.33
N LYS A 260 -4.47 -14.56 12.64
CA LYS A 260 -5.95 -14.58 12.75
C LYS A 260 -6.53 -13.48 13.63
N ALA A 261 -5.84 -13.13 14.72
CA ALA A 261 -6.28 -12.08 15.65
C ALA A 261 -6.33 -10.67 15.03
N PHE A 262 -5.62 -10.43 13.92
CA PHE A 262 -5.51 -9.14 13.24
C PHE A 262 -6.12 -9.12 11.84
N GLN A 263 -6.72 -10.22 11.38
CA GLN A 263 -7.36 -10.25 10.08
C GLN A 263 -8.53 -9.24 10.00
N PRO A 264 -8.84 -8.72 8.79
CA PRO A 264 -9.98 -7.85 8.60
C PRO A 264 -11.31 -8.45 9.09
N GLU A 265 -12.20 -7.58 9.56
CA GLU A 265 -13.47 -7.94 10.18
C GLU A 265 -14.57 -7.06 9.57
N TYR A 266 -15.62 -7.68 9.05
CA TYR A 266 -16.62 -7.01 8.23
C TYR A 266 -17.92 -7.82 8.11
N GLU A 267 -19.01 -7.13 7.80
CA GLU A 267 -20.27 -7.66 7.31
C GLU A 267 -20.48 -7.18 5.88
N THR A 268 -21.02 -8.06 5.02
CA THR A 268 -21.10 -7.83 3.58
C THR A 268 -22.51 -7.45 3.15
N ILE A 269 -22.63 -6.89 1.95
CA ILE A 269 -23.93 -6.72 1.26
C ILE A 269 -23.91 -7.45 -0.09
N GLU A 270 -25.09 -7.66 -0.67
CA GLU A 270 -25.15 -8.27 -2.00
C GLU A 270 -24.58 -7.32 -3.06
N PHE A 271 -23.97 -7.88 -4.10
CA PHE A 271 -23.51 -7.06 -5.23
C PHE A 271 -24.70 -6.31 -5.85
N GLY A 272 -24.50 -5.03 -6.17
CA GLY A 272 -25.55 -4.14 -6.69
C GLY A 272 -26.52 -3.58 -5.65
N GLU A 273 -26.46 -4.03 -4.39
CA GLU A 273 -27.28 -3.48 -3.31
C GLU A 273 -26.88 -2.03 -2.99
N LYS A 274 -27.86 -1.21 -2.62
CA LYS A 274 -27.62 0.17 -2.18
C LYS A 274 -27.21 0.19 -0.72
N GLY A 275 -26.16 0.92 -0.40
CA GLY A 275 -25.64 1.05 0.96
C GLY A 275 -24.13 0.83 0.95
N GLU A 276 -23.56 0.81 2.14
CA GLU A 276 -22.17 0.44 2.34
C GLU A 276 -22.09 -0.69 3.38
N PRO A 277 -21.21 -1.68 3.16
CA PRO A 277 -20.92 -2.75 4.11
C PRO A 277 -20.40 -2.22 5.44
N ASP A 278 -20.66 -2.97 6.52
CA ASP A 278 -20.06 -2.68 7.81
C ASP A 278 -18.65 -3.24 7.86
N ILE A 279 -17.68 -2.38 8.12
CA ILE A 279 -16.28 -2.76 8.23
C ILE A 279 -15.80 -2.36 9.62
N PHE A 280 -15.34 -3.34 10.38
CA PHE A 280 -14.85 -3.19 11.74
C PHE A 280 -13.33 -3.12 11.79
N ARG A 281 -12.65 -3.72 10.80
CA ARG A 281 -11.18 -3.75 10.74
C ARG A 281 -10.67 -3.96 9.33
N ILE A 282 -9.60 -3.26 8.98
CA ILE A 282 -8.94 -3.33 7.68
C ILE A 282 -7.42 -3.37 7.79
N ASN A 283 -6.78 -3.84 6.73
CA ASN A 283 -5.42 -3.44 6.40
C ASN A 283 -5.49 -2.01 5.84
N SER A 284 -4.78 -1.09 6.49
CA SER A 284 -4.89 0.36 6.23
C SER A 284 -3.67 0.94 5.52
N TYR A 285 -2.51 0.30 5.65
CA TYR A 285 -1.25 0.79 5.09
C TYR A 285 -0.19 -0.29 5.05
N VAL A 286 0.77 -0.18 4.14
CA VAL A 286 1.99 -1.00 4.12
C VAL A 286 3.20 -0.09 3.88
N VAL A 287 4.27 -0.30 4.64
CA VAL A 287 5.52 0.44 4.51
C VAL A 287 6.69 -0.54 4.66
N SER A 288 7.83 -0.22 4.09
CA SER A 288 9.02 -1.08 4.09
C SER A 288 10.26 -0.33 4.57
N THR A 289 11.13 -1.06 5.24
CA THR A 289 12.52 -0.66 5.53
C THR A 289 13.50 -1.41 4.63
N GLY A 290 13.05 -1.88 3.47
CA GLY A 290 13.81 -2.76 2.59
C GLY A 290 13.64 -4.25 2.94
N ASP A 291 14.21 -4.70 4.06
CA ASP A 291 14.17 -6.12 4.48
C ASP A 291 12.90 -6.48 5.26
N ASN A 292 12.31 -5.50 5.96
CA ASN A 292 11.12 -5.70 6.76
C ASN A 292 9.96 -4.92 6.16
N ILE A 293 8.78 -5.51 6.27
CA ILE A 293 7.52 -4.96 5.80
C ILE A 293 6.62 -4.78 7.02
N MET A 294 6.13 -3.58 7.23
CA MET A 294 5.18 -3.27 8.28
C MET A 294 3.79 -3.05 7.69
N VAL A 295 2.85 -3.91 8.05
CA VAL A 295 1.42 -3.77 7.71
C VAL A 295 0.70 -3.12 8.87
N SER A 296 -0.03 -2.03 8.61
CA SER A 296 -0.86 -1.36 9.62
C SER A 296 -2.29 -1.86 9.52
N VAL A 297 -2.80 -2.43 10.60
CA VAL A 297 -4.18 -2.90 10.74
C VAL A 297 -4.94 -1.90 11.59
N MET A 298 -6.04 -1.38 11.05
CA MET A 298 -6.82 -0.32 11.69
C MET A 298 -8.26 -0.77 11.91
N GLY A 299 -8.77 -0.58 13.11
CA GLY A 299 -10.18 -0.69 13.40
C GLY A 299 -10.98 0.46 12.77
N LYS A 300 -12.23 0.22 12.40
CA LYS A 300 -13.14 1.20 11.81
C LYS A 300 -14.45 1.23 12.57
N VAL A 301 -15.03 2.42 12.73
CA VAL A 301 -16.43 2.53 13.15
C VAL A 301 -17.30 2.01 12.01
N PRO A 302 -18.14 0.98 12.24
CA PRO A 302 -19.06 0.45 11.24
C PRO A 302 -20.02 1.52 10.73
N GLU A 303 -20.39 1.40 9.46
CA GLU A 303 -21.22 2.40 8.80
C GLU A 303 -22.65 2.42 9.37
N SER A 304 -23.20 1.28 9.78
CA SER A 304 -24.50 1.22 10.46
C SER A 304 -24.54 2.08 11.72
N ILE A 305 -23.45 2.09 12.50
CA ILE A 305 -23.31 2.91 13.70
C ILE A 305 -23.19 4.38 13.32
N ILE A 306 -22.36 4.70 12.33
CA ILE A 306 -22.21 6.07 11.80
C ILE A 306 -23.58 6.63 11.37
N ARG A 307 -24.35 5.87 10.59
CA ARG A 307 -25.69 6.25 10.13
C ARG A 307 -26.67 6.47 11.29
N GLU A 308 -26.66 5.63 12.32
CA GLU A 308 -27.54 5.80 13.49
C GLU A 308 -27.22 7.07 14.30
N ILE A 309 -25.94 7.45 14.37
CA ILE A 309 -25.54 8.70 15.03
C ILE A 309 -25.96 9.90 14.17
N TYR A 310 -25.70 9.88 12.86
CA TYR A 310 -26.08 10.95 11.93
C TYR A 310 -27.57 11.28 11.95
N LYS A 311 -28.45 10.33 12.25
CA LYS A 311 -29.89 10.60 12.40
C LYS A 311 -30.24 11.53 13.57
N LYS A 312 -29.31 11.72 14.52
CA LYS A 312 -29.52 12.43 15.79
C LYS A 312 -28.73 13.72 15.90
N VAL A 313 -27.73 13.93 15.04
CA VAL A 313 -26.80 15.06 15.12
C VAL A 313 -26.54 15.65 13.74
N ASP A 314 -26.37 16.96 13.69
CA ASP A 314 -25.99 17.66 12.45
C ASP A 314 -24.50 17.51 12.14
N MET A 315 -23.66 17.37 13.18
CA MET A 315 -22.21 17.23 13.06
C MET A 315 -21.69 16.04 13.89
N LEU A 316 -21.14 15.02 13.21
CA LEU A 316 -20.57 13.83 13.88
C LEU A 316 -19.42 14.15 14.82
N SER A 317 -18.52 15.05 14.40
CA SER A 317 -17.29 15.37 15.15
C SER A 317 -17.55 15.92 16.55
N GLU A 318 -18.72 16.54 16.75
CA GLU A 318 -19.12 17.09 18.04
C GLU A 318 -19.83 16.04 18.93
N SER A 319 -20.40 14.99 18.32
CA SER A 319 -21.19 13.96 18.99
C SER A 319 -20.38 13.13 20.00
N GLN A 320 -20.90 13.02 21.22
CA GLN A 320 -20.33 12.13 22.23
C GLN A 320 -20.48 10.66 21.83
N ASP A 321 -21.60 10.28 21.22
CA ASP A 321 -21.84 8.91 20.72
C ASP A 321 -20.77 8.53 19.68
N TYR A 322 -20.39 9.47 18.80
CA TYR A 322 -19.34 9.23 17.81
C TYR A 322 -17.95 9.11 18.46
N LYS A 323 -17.62 9.97 19.43
CA LYS A 323 -16.37 9.88 20.19
C LYS A 323 -16.26 8.55 20.94
N ASP A 324 -17.36 8.09 21.53
CA ASP A 324 -17.42 6.80 22.23
C ASP A 324 -17.30 5.62 21.24
N ALA A 325 -17.92 5.72 20.06
CA ALA A 325 -17.76 4.74 18.99
C ALA A 325 -16.31 4.69 18.48
N VAL A 326 -15.68 5.84 18.24
CA VAL A 326 -14.25 5.93 17.88
C VAL A 326 -13.40 5.23 18.94
N LYS A 327 -13.60 5.54 20.23
CA LYS A 327 -12.85 4.89 21.33
C LYS A 327 -13.04 3.37 21.38
N LYS A 328 -14.22 2.88 21.00
CA LYS A 328 -14.56 1.45 21.03
C LYS A 328 -13.99 0.69 19.82
N TYR A 329 -14.08 1.26 18.63
CA TYR A 329 -13.83 0.55 17.37
C TYR A 329 -12.50 0.91 16.71
N MET A 330 -11.98 2.12 16.91
CA MET A 330 -10.72 2.53 16.28
C MET A 330 -9.54 1.98 17.07
N THR A 331 -8.99 0.88 16.60
CA THR A 331 -7.71 0.33 17.03
C THR A 331 -6.64 0.57 15.97
N ASN A 332 -5.37 0.49 16.35
CA ASN A 332 -4.26 0.55 15.41
C ASN A 332 -3.17 -0.42 15.87
N ASN A 333 -2.91 -1.44 15.06
CA ASN A 333 -1.88 -2.44 15.28
C ASN A 333 -0.91 -2.41 14.09
N HIS A 334 0.36 -2.68 14.35
CA HIS A 334 1.38 -2.77 13.31
C HIS A 334 2.01 -4.14 13.37
N LEU A 335 2.04 -4.83 12.23
CA LEU A 335 2.52 -6.19 12.09
C LEU A 335 3.80 -6.18 11.24
N LEU A 336 4.85 -6.82 11.73
CA LEU A 336 6.13 -6.92 11.04
C LEU A 336 6.25 -8.26 10.32
N PHE A 337 6.74 -8.20 9.09
CA PHE A 337 7.01 -9.35 8.24
C PHE A 337 8.41 -9.20 7.63
N ASP A 338 9.04 -10.33 7.31
CA ASP A 338 10.03 -10.41 6.23
C ASP A 338 9.33 -10.95 4.96
N GLU A 339 10.07 -11.16 3.87
CA GLU A 339 9.51 -11.71 2.63
C GLU A 339 8.96 -13.15 2.75
N ASN A 340 9.22 -13.84 3.85
CA ASN A 340 8.90 -15.25 4.05
C ASN A 340 7.82 -15.48 5.11
N ARG A 341 7.74 -14.62 6.14
CA ARG A 341 6.91 -14.89 7.32
C ARG A 341 6.60 -13.63 8.14
N TYR A 342 5.59 -13.78 9.00
CA TYR A 342 5.32 -12.90 10.12
C TYR A 342 6.43 -13.00 11.19
N LEU A 343 6.85 -11.85 11.72
CA LEU A 343 7.90 -11.73 12.72
C LEU A 343 7.36 -11.32 14.10
N GLY A 344 6.32 -10.50 14.16
CA GLY A 344 5.83 -9.95 15.42
C GLY A 344 5.08 -8.63 15.30
N GLU A 345 4.56 -8.13 16.42
CA GLU A 345 3.93 -6.81 16.48
C GLU A 345 4.98 -5.71 16.64
N VAL A 346 4.71 -4.54 16.05
CA VAL A 346 5.51 -3.33 16.22
C VAL A 346 4.73 -2.35 17.09
N LYS A 347 5.27 -2.04 18.27
CA LYS A 347 4.78 -0.96 19.11
C LYS A 347 5.24 0.37 18.54
N TRP A 348 4.28 1.25 18.26
CA TRP A 348 4.55 2.61 17.81
C TRP A 348 5.04 3.48 18.98
N THR A 349 6.25 4.01 18.85
CA THR A 349 6.95 4.84 19.85
C THR A 349 7.54 6.12 19.24
N ALA A 350 7.40 6.33 17.93
CA ALA A 350 7.90 7.51 17.23
C ALA A 350 7.05 8.79 17.45
N GLY A 351 6.16 8.79 18.46
CA GLY A 351 5.35 9.94 18.84
C GLY A 351 4.20 10.24 17.88
N ASN A 352 3.69 11.48 17.95
CA ASN A 352 2.60 11.98 17.11
C ASN A 352 3.12 12.32 15.70
N VAL A 353 2.63 11.60 14.69
CA VAL A 353 3.09 11.70 13.31
C VAL A 353 1.92 11.73 12.33
N GLY A 354 2.21 12.12 11.08
CA GLY A 354 1.35 11.92 9.93
C GLY A 354 1.07 10.45 9.66
N TYR A 355 0.00 10.18 8.93
CA TYR A 355 -0.37 8.81 8.56
C TYR A 355 0.52 8.26 7.43
N GLN A 356 0.92 9.13 6.49
CA GLN A 356 1.82 8.79 5.39
C GLN A 356 3.20 8.38 5.90
N LYS A 357 3.74 7.31 5.33
CA LYS A 357 5.08 6.82 5.63
C LYS A 357 5.76 6.48 4.32
N ILE A 358 6.90 7.10 4.06
CA ILE A 358 7.67 6.85 2.84
C ILE A 358 8.70 5.77 3.13
N SER A 359 8.54 4.63 2.46
CA SER A 359 9.47 3.51 2.55
C SER A 359 10.85 3.87 2.03
N SER A 360 11.88 3.28 2.60
CA SER A 360 13.23 3.37 2.05
C SER A 360 13.95 2.03 2.12
N PRO A 361 14.66 1.60 1.06
CA PRO A 361 15.36 0.33 1.05
C PRO A 361 16.60 0.30 1.95
N ASP A 362 17.00 1.44 2.53
CA ASP A 362 18.21 1.61 3.34
C ASP A 362 18.05 1.21 4.82
N GLY A 363 16.96 0.53 5.19
CA GLY A 363 16.73 0.09 6.57
C GLY A 363 15.82 1.02 7.39
N TYR A 364 15.19 2.00 6.74
CA TYR A 364 14.38 3.02 7.41
C TYR A 364 13.11 3.34 6.62
N PHE A 365 12.20 4.09 7.25
CA PHE A 365 11.14 4.81 6.57
C PHE A 365 11.05 6.22 7.14
N TRP A 366 10.45 7.13 6.39
CA TRP A 366 10.29 8.53 6.77
C TRP A 366 8.84 8.85 7.09
N VAL A 367 8.63 9.66 8.12
CA VAL A 367 7.29 10.15 8.51
C VAL A 367 7.34 11.61 8.89
N GLN A 368 6.28 12.35 8.59
CA GLN A 368 6.15 13.72 9.06
C GLN A 368 5.76 13.75 10.54
N ARG A 369 6.46 14.55 11.35
CA ARG A 369 6.06 14.82 12.73
C ARG A 369 4.86 15.76 12.75
N ARG A 370 3.91 15.50 13.66
CA ARG A 370 2.81 16.42 13.95
C ARG A 370 3.08 17.19 15.23
N TYR A 371 2.74 18.46 15.21
CA TYR A 371 2.80 19.38 16.33
C TYR A 371 1.39 19.78 16.72
N ASP A 372 1.14 19.92 18.02
CA ASP A 372 -0.15 20.41 18.53
C ASP A 372 -0.23 21.95 18.49
N ASP A 373 0.92 22.60 18.30
CA ASP A 373 1.06 24.05 18.15
C ASP A 373 1.56 24.44 16.75
N GLU A 374 1.28 25.68 16.37
CA GLU A 374 1.79 26.25 15.11
C GLU A 374 3.32 26.39 15.17
N ARG A 375 3.99 25.98 14.09
CA ARG A 375 5.45 26.05 13.93
C ARG A 375 5.79 26.76 12.62
N ASP A 376 6.89 27.48 12.62
CA ASP A 376 7.50 28.09 11.44
C ASP A 376 8.42 27.12 10.67
N TYR A 377 8.36 25.82 11.02
CA TYR A 377 9.10 24.74 10.39
C TYR A 377 8.29 23.45 10.40
N GLN A 378 8.68 22.54 9.51
CA GLN A 378 8.19 21.16 9.47
C GLN A 378 9.34 20.19 9.77
N THR A 379 9.03 18.98 10.22
CA THR A 379 10.04 17.97 10.55
C THR A 379 9.66 16.61 9.99
N PHE A 380 10.59 16.00 9.28
CA PHE A 380 10.50 14.62 8.82
C PHE A 380 11.42 13.74 9.67
N LEU A 381 10.89 12.68 10.26
CA LEU A 381 11.60 11.77 11.14
C LEU A 381 12.06 10.55 10.37
N LYS A 382 13.34 10.20 10.51
CA LYS A 382 13.89 8.92 10.05
C LYS A 382 13.62 7.87 11.11
N VAL A 383 12.88 6.82 10.76
CA VAL A 383 12.44 5.79 11.70
C VAL A 383 12.94 4.43 11.24
N LYS A 384 13.47 3.64 12.18
CA LYS A 384 13.76 2.21 11.99
C LYS A 384 12.87 1.36 12.89
N ILE A 385 12.84 0.06 12.60
CA ILE A 385 12.18 -0.94 13.42
C ILE A 385 13.27 -1.79 14.09
N VAL A 386 13.18 -1.99 15.40
CA VAL A 386 14.14 -2.78 16.19
C VAL A 386 13.40 -3.74 17.11
N GLU A 387 14.04 -4.86 17.46
CA GLU A 387 13.52 -5.80 18.46
C GLU A 387 13.42 -5.10 19.82
N ASP A 388 12.31 -5.32 20.52
CA ASP A 388 12.08 -4.81 21.87
C ASP A 388 12.80 -5.69 22.89
N THR A 389 14.02 -5.32 23.25
CA THR A 389 14.81 -6.06 24.25
C THR A 389 14.27 -5.93 25.67
N ASN A 390 13.28 -5.07 25.91
CA ASN A 390 12.67 -4.83 27.22
C ASN A 390 11.32 -5.54 27.38
N SER A 391 10.80 -6.21 26.34
CA SER A 391 9.64 -7.07 26.52
C SER A 391 10.06 -8.27 27.35
N GLU A 392 9.50 -8.40 28.56
CA GLU A 392 9.63 -9.63 29.34
C GLU A 392 9.27 -10.80 28.42
N LYS A 393 10.19 -11.79 28.31
CA LYS A 393 9.87 -13.02 27.59
C LYS A 393 8.60 -13.60 28.22
N PRO A 394 7.60 -14.02 27.41
CA PRO A 394 6.37 -14.59 27.93
C PRO A 394 6.60 -15.78 28.86
#